data_AF-A0A0F7LKA1-F1
#
_entry.id   AF-A0A0F7LKA1-F1
#
_cell.length_a   1.000
_cell.length_b   1.000
_cell.length_c   1.000
_cell.angle_alpha   90.00
_cell.angle_beta   90.00
_cell.angle_gamma   90.00
#
_symmetry.space_group_name_H-M   'P 1'
#
loop_
_entity.id
_entity.type
_entity.pdbx_description
1 polymer ?
#
loop_
_entity_poly.entity_id
_entity_poly.type
_entity_poly.pdbx_seq_one_letter_code
_entity_poly.pdbx_strand_id
1 'polypeptide(L)'
;MSLGDEIVTRIARVGALHTAPVAAPPGAPGPAAAREGDPIKHASFLGALAGAITGALISAAVFAVAAAVVVGTGGLATVAVIALGTAGTLALGTVISAASSAVTRMVDSLGPPSGVLLTGSPNVFIEGKAAARATVDTAGCNKHPAPPLIAQGSETVFINGAPAARTDDKLACGATIKAGAKTVFIGSGQGTYLAIAEEFSAWERALLMAVEFLAPPSRGAIKGLGKLFTQTGRQAVLNGAKALSFLHKYFNLPPRY
;
A
#
# COMPACT_ATOMS: atom_id res chain seq x y z
N MET A 1 -8.87 -6.55 36.14
CA MET A 1 -8.21 -6.01 34.93
C MET A 1 -8.06 -4.51 35.13
N SER A 2 -6.84 -4.00 34.98
CA SER A 2 -6.53 -2.60 35.28
C SER A 2 -7.12 -1.68 34.20
N LEU A 3 -7.53 -0.46 34.56
CA LEU A 3 -7.95 0.57 33.60
C LEU A 3 -6.89 0.80 32.51
N GLY A 4 -5.61 0.57 32.85
CA GLY A 4 -4.49 0.64 31.90
C GLY A 4 -4.53 -0.47 30.83
N ASP A 5 -4.98 -1.68 31.17
CA ASP A 5 -5.06 -2.80 30.22
C ASP A 5 -6.16 -2.56 29.18
N GLU A 6 -7.26 -1.91 29.56
CA GLU A 6 -8.36 -1.57 28.65
C GLU A 6 -7.97 -0.45 27.66
N ILE A 7 -7.17 0.53 28.13
CA ILE A 7 -6.66 1.60 27.28
C ILE A 7 -5.64 1.05 26.29
N VAL A 8 -4.72 0.19 26.74
CA VAL A 8 -3.72 -0.44 25.85
C VAL A 8 -4.38 -1.34 24.82
N THR A 9 -5.39 -2.12 25.21
CA THR A 9 -6.13 -2.97 24.27
C THR A 9 -7.00 -2.14 23.30
N ARG A 10 -7.59 -1.02 23.73
CA ARG A 10 -8.25 -0.08 22.80
C ARG A 10 -7.27 0.57 21.84
N ILE A 11 -6.12 1.04 22.30
CA ILE A 11 -5.09 1.65 21.45
C ILE A 11 -4.55 0.62 20.45
N ALA A 12 -4.30 -0.62 20.89
CA ALA A 12 -3.89 -1.71 20.01
C ALA A 12 -4.97 -2.04 18.97
N ARG A 13 -6.25 -2.03 19.36
CA ARG A 13 -7.39 -2.28 18.45
C ARG A 13 -7.59 -1.14 17.45
N VAL A 14 -7.44 0.11 17.88
CA VAL A 14 -7.53 1.30 17.03
C VAL A 14 -6.33 1.37 16.08
N GLY A 15 -5.12 1.03 16.55
CA GLY A 15 -3.94 0.89 15.71
C GLY A 15 -4.08 -0.19 14.64
N ALA A 16 -4.68 -1.34 14.99
CA ALA A 16 -4.95 -2.42 14.05
C ALA A 16 -6.04 -2.09 13.01
N LEU A 17 -6.98 -1.18 13.33
CA LEU A 17 -7.98 -0.68 12.38
C LEU A 17 -7.39 0.33 11.38
N HIS A 18 -6.31 1.02 11.74
CA HIS A 18 -5.61 1.97 10.86
C HIS A 18 -4.53 1.33 9.98
N THR A 19 -4.22 0.05 10.17
CA THR A 19 -3.34 -0.74 9.29
C THR A 19 -4.11 -1.70 8.39
N ALA A 20 -5.45 -1.67 8.41
CA ALA A 20 -6.25 -2.38 7.44
C ALA A 20 -5.81 -1.94 6.03
N PRO A 21 -5.53 -2.88 5.10
CA PRO A 21 -5.26 -2.53 3.72
C PRO A 21 -6.38 -1.61 3.26
N VAL A 22 -6.03 -0.45 2.71
CA VAL A 22 -7.01 0.49 2.15
C VAL A 22 -7.87 -0.32 1.20
N ALA A 23 -9.14 -0.54 1.59
CA ALA A 23 -10.09 -1.26 0.77
C ALA A 23 -10.09 -0.58 -0.60
N ALA A 24 -9.93 -1.38 -1.66
CA ALA A 24 -9.97 -0.86 -3.02
C ALA A 24 -11.21 0.02 -3.19
N PRO A 25 -11.10 1.16 -3.89
CA PRO A 25 -12.23 2.06 -4.07
C PRO A 25 -13.46 1.29 -4.56
N PRO A 26 -14.67 1.62 -4.08
CA PRO A 26 -15.89 0.93 -4.49
C PRO A 26 -15.99 0.90 -6.02
N GLY A 27 -16.02 -0.30 -6.62
CA GLY A 27 -16.16 -0.50 -8.06
C GLY A 27 -14.88 -0.82 -8.84
N ALA A 28 -13.69 -0.84 -8.22
CA ALA A 28 -12.51 -1.40 -8.87
C ALA A 28 -12.61 -2.94 -8.90
N PRO A 29 -12.38 -3.61 -10.05
CA PRO A 29 -12.28 -5.05 -10.10
C PRO A 29 -11.20 -5.54 -9.12
N GLY A 30 -11.47 -6.63 -8.39
CA GLY A 30 -10.46 -7.26 -7.54
C GLY A 30 -9.24 -7.75 -8.34
N PRO A 31 -8.18 -8.25 -7.71
CA PRO A 31 -7.06 -8.85 -8.44
C PRO A 31 -7.53 -9.98 -9.36
N ALA A 32 -6.89 -10.11 -10.53
CA ALA A 32 -7.23 -11.15 -11.49
C ALA A 32 -7.00 -12.54 -10.90
N ALA A 33 -7.92 -13.47 -11.17
CA ALA A 33 -7.80 -14.84 -10.69
C ALA A 33 -6.61 -15.55 -11.33
N ALA A 34 -5.79 -16.22 -10.52
CA ALA A 34 -4.66 -16.99 -11.02
C ALA A 34 -5.11 -18.37 -11.50
N ARG A 35 -4.40 -18.91 -12.49
CA ARG A 35 -4.70 -20.19 -13.14
C ARG A 35 -3.44 -20.98 -13.42
N GLU A 36 -3.61 -22.26 -13.67
CA GLU A 36 -2.54 -23.11 -14.19
C GLU A 36 -1.86 -22.46 -15.43
N GLY A 37 -0.53 -22.51 -15.43
CA GLY A 37 0.32 -21.92 -16.46
C GLY A 37 0.54 -20.41 -16.35
N ASP A 38 -0.08 -19.72 -15.39
CA ASP A 38 0.23 -18.29 -15.17
C ASP A 38 1.67 -18.15 -14.59
N PRO A 39 2.44 -17.14 -15.03
CA PRO A 39 3.84 -16.99 -14.67
C PRO A 39 4.04 -16.53 -13.24
N ILE A 40 5.10 -17.03 -12.62
CA ILE A 40 5.58 -16.58 -11.30
C ILE A 40 6.93 -15.87 -11.44
N LYS A 41 7.21 -14.92 -10.54
CA LYS A 41 8.44 -14.15 -10.55
C LYS A 41 8.99 -13.93 -9.15
N HIS A 42 10.30 -14.05 -9.01
CA HIS A 42 11.02 -13.65 -7.79
C HIS A 42 11.28 -12.15 -7.81
N ALA A 43 11.30 -11.52 -6.65
CA ALA A 43 11.65 -10.12 -6.56
C ALA A 43 13.13 -9.94 -6.96
N SER A 44 13.44 -8.85 -7.66
CA SER A 44 14.83 -8.49 -7.94
C SER A 44 15.24 -7.36 -7.00
N PHE A 45 16.41 -7.47 -6.37
CA PHE A 45 16.87 -6.43 -5.44
C PHE A 45 17.04 -5.09 -6.15
N LEU A 46 17.63 -5.09 -7.35
CA LEU A 46 17.76 -3.89 -8.17
C LEU A 46 16.41 -3.32 -8.59
N GLY A 47 15.43 -4.17 -8.89
CA GLY A 47 14.07 -3.71 -9.15
C GLY A 47 13.43 -3.10 -7.92
N ALA A 48 13.55 -3.73 -6.76
CA ALA A 48 13.07 -3.19 -5.50
C ALA A 48 13.73 -1.85 -5.14
N LEU A 49 15.06 -1.73 -5.36
CA LEU A 49 15.82 -0.50 -5.12
C LEU A 49 15.42 0.61 -6.09
N ALA A 50 15.34 0.31 -7.39
CA ALA A 50 14.89 1.27 -8.41
C ALA A 50 13.45 1.71 -8.14
N GLY A 51 12.58 0.79 -7.73
CA GLY A 51 11.22 1.06 -7.30
C GLY A 51 11.17 2.00 -6.09
N ALA A 52 11.98 1.73 -5.06
CA ALA A 52 12.09 2.58 -3.87
C ALA A 52 12.59 4.00 -4.21
N ILE A 53 13.64 4.12 -5.04
CA ILE A 53 14.14 5.43 -5.49
C ILE A 53 13.07 6.19 -6.29
N THR A 54 12.41 5.51 -7.22
CA THR A 54 11.36 6.13 -8.05
C THR A 54 10.16 6.55 -7.19
N GLY A 55 9.74 5.70 -6.25
CA GLY A 55 8.70 6.01 -5.28
C GLY A 55 9.05 7.22 -4.42
N ALA A 56 10.29 7.29 -3.93
CA ALA A 56 10.80 8.42 -3.15
C ALA A 56 10.82 9.74 -3.96
N LEU A 57 11.14 9.69 -5.26
CA LEU A 57 11.12 10.88 -6.13
C LEU A 57 9.68 11.34 -6.44
N ILE A 58 8.77 10.41 -6.70
CA ILE A 58 7.35 10.72 -6.93
C ILE A 58 6.76 11.33 -5.66
N SER A 59 7.01 10.72 -4.49
CA SER A 59 6.53 11.26 -3.22
C SER A 59 7.11 12.65 -2.98
N ALA A 60 8.41 12.85 -3.16
CA ALA A 60 9.06 14.16 -3.06
C ALA A 60 8.36 15.24 -3.91
N ALA A 61 8.06 14.94 -5.17
CA ALA A 61 7.40 15.86 -6.08
C ALA A 61 5.97 16.21 -5.61
N VAL A 62 5.20 15.20 -5.21
CA VAL A 62 3.83 15.37 -4.68
C VAL A 62 3.86 16.24 -3.41
N PHE A 63 4.80 15.98 -2.50
CA PHE A 63 4.97 16.77 -1.28
C PHE A 63 5.45 18.19 -1.55
N ALA A 64 6.35 18.41 -2.51
CA ALA A 64 6.81 19.74 -2.88
C ALA A 64 5.67 20.61 -3.44
N VAL A 65 4.82 20.04 -4.29
CA VAL A 65 3.61 20.72 -4.80
C VAL A 65 2.65 21.05 -3.67
N ALA A 66 2.36 20.08 -2.79
CA ALA A 66 1.49 20.30 -1.64
C ALA A 66 2.04 21.40 -0.70
N ALA A 67 3.35 21.38 -0.42
CA ALA A 67 4.01 22.40 0.40
C ALA A 67 3.97 23.78 -0.25
N ALA A 68 4.16 23.88 -1.57
CA ALA A 68 4.08 25.15 -2.30
C ALA A 68 2.66 25.75 -2.25
N VAL A 69 1.61 24.93 -2.35
CA VAL A 69 0.21 25.37 -2.19
C VAL A 69 -0.05 25.89 -0.78
N VAL A 70 0.48 25.19 0.24
CA VAL A 70 0.38 25.64 1.64
C VAL A 70 1.08 26.98 1.87
N VAL A 71 2.30 27.14 1.36
CA VAL A 71 3.07 28.39 1.51
C VAL A 71 2.41 29.53 0.72
N GLY A 72 2.01 29.29 -0.53
CA GLY A 72 1.38 30.28 -1.40
C GLY A 72 0.01 30.76 -0.91
N THR A 73 -0.70 29.95 -0.14
CA THR A 73 -1.99 30.32 0.50
C THR A 73 -1.82 30.92 1.90
N GLY A 74 -0.57 31.20 2.33
CA GLY A 74 -0.30 31.76 3.66
C GLY A 74 -0.68 30.81 4.81
N GLY A 75 -0.68 29.49 4.56
CA GLY A 75 -1.05 28.48 5.54
C GLY A 75 -2.53 28.11 5.56
N LEU A 76 -3.42 28.81 4.85
CA LEU A 76 -4.86 28.52 4.84
C LEU A 76 -5.19 27.14 4.27
N ALA A 77 -4.41 26.65 3.30
CA ALA A 77 -4.59 25.29 2.77
C ALA A 77 -4.27 24.18 3.79
N THR A 78 -3.52 24.45 4.87
CA THR A 78 -3.29 23.43 5.92
C THR A 78 -4.59 23.06 6.64
N VAL A 79 -5.49 24.03 6.84
CA VAL A 79 -6.79 23.79 7.48
C VAL A 79 -7.67 22.95 6.56
N ALA A 80 -7.63 23.17 5.24
CA ALA A 80 -8.34 22.33 4.27
C ALA A 80 -7.74 20.92 4.19
N VAL A 81 -6.41 20.75 4.21
CA VAL A 81 -5.76 19.44 4.18
C VAL A 81 -6.01 18.63 5.46
N ILE A 82 -6.04 19.28 6.63
CA ILE A 82 -6.35 18.63 7.91
C ILE A 82 -7.85 18.37 8.05
N ALA A 83 -8.71 19.31 7.66
CA ALA A 83 -10.18 19.16 7.71
C ALA A 83 -10.69 18.15 6.66
N LEU A 84 -10.02 18.03 5.50
CA LEU A 84 -10.29 17.04 4.47
C LEU A 84 -9.43 15.77 4.66
N GLY A 85 -8.79 15.58 5.82
CA GLY A 85 -7.85 14.48 6.09
C GLY A 85 -8.38 13.06 5.80
N THR A 86 -9.68 12.92 5.55
CA THR A 86 -10.34 11.68 5.11
C THR A 86 -11.10 11.79 3.78
N ALA A 87 -11.40 13.00 3.27
CA ALA A 87 -12.23 13.22 2.06
C ALA A 87 -11.45 13.71 0.83
N GLY A 88 -10.32 14.41 1.02
CA GLY A 88 -9.49 14.91 -0.09
C GLY A 88 -8.65 13.83 -0.79
N THR A 89 -8.59 12.62 -0.20
CA THR A 89 -7.90 11.45 -0.75
C THR A 89 -8.61 10.84 -1.96
N LEU A 90 -9.90 11.13 -2.18
CA LEU A 90 -10.68 10.50 -3.25
C LEU A 90 -10.20 10.91 -4.65
N ALA A 91 -9.81 12.18 -4.85
CA ALA A 91 -9.25 12.65 -6.12
C ALA A 91 -7.76 12.29 -6.30
N LEU A 92 -7.02 12.12 -5.20
CA LEU A 92 -5.62 11.69 -5.23
C LEU A 92 -5.48 10.17 -5.37
N GLY A 93 -6.48 9.38 -4.99
CA GLY A 93 -6.43 7.92 -5.02
C GLY A 93 -6.18 7.35 -6.41
N THR A 94 -6.73 7.97 -7.45
CA THR A 94 -6.49 7.57 -8.86
C THR A 94 -5.06 7.88 -9.30
N VAL A 95 -4.50 9.02 -8.87
CA VAL A 95 -3.12 9.41 -9.17
C VAL A 95 -2.13 8.52 -8.42
N ILE A 96 -2.39 8.27 -7.13
CA ILE A 96 -1.55 7.41 -6.28
C ILE A 96 -1.57 5.97 -6.80
N SER A 97 -2.74 5.44 -7.15
CA SER A 97 -2.86 4.09 -7.73
C SER A 97 -2.20 4.00 -9.10
N ALA A 98 -2.34 5.00 -9.96
CA ALA A 98 -1.67 5.05 -11.26
C ALA A 98 -0.13 5.11 -11.11
N ALA A 99 0.37 5.94 -10.19
CA ALA A 99 1.78 6.06 -9.88
C ALA A 99 2.34 4.76 -9.29
N SER A 100 1.65 4.18 -8.31
CA SER A 100 2.00 2.88 -7.72
C SER A 100 2.02 1.77 -8.78
N SER A 101 1.01 1.70 -9.64
CA SER A 101 0.94 0.73 -10.73
C SER A 101 2.06 0.94 -11.77
N ALA A 102 2.46 2.18 -12.03
CA ALA A 102 3.58 2.47 -12.90
C ALA A 102 4.91 2.00 -12.29
N VAL A 103 5.13 2.23 -10.99
CA VAL A 103 6.29 1.72 -10.26
C VAL A 103 6.30 0.19 -10.27
N THR A 104 5.19 -0.46 -9.94
CA THR A 104 5.07 -1.94 -9.97
C THR A 104 5.39 -2.49 -11.36
N ARG A 105 4.85 -1.90 -12.42
CA ARG A 105 5.17 -2.30 -13.81
C ARG A 105 6.64 -2.10 -14.16
N MET A 106 7.26 -1.01 -13.70
CA MET A 106 8.69 -0.78 -13.89
C MET A 106 9.51 -1.89 -13.20
N VAL A 107 9.20 -2.21 -11.95
CA VAL A 107 9.86 -3.27 -11.18
C VAL A 107 9.64 -4.65 -11.83
N ASP A 108 8.42 -4.91 -12.29
CA ASP A 108 8.05 -6.18 -12.94
C ASP A 108 8.62 -6.34 -14.34
N SER A 109 8.97 -5.25 -15.03
CA SER A 109 9.73 -5.28 -16.29
C SER A 109 11.19 -5.74 -16.08
N LEU A 110 11.72 -5.58 -14.86
CA LEU A 110 13.11 -5.91 -14.57
C LEU A 110 13.28 -7.41 -14.32
N GLY A 111 13.65 -8.13 -15.37
CA GLY A 111 14.03 -9.55 -15.34
C GLY A 111 12.94 -10.52 -15.83
N PRO A 112 13.33 -11.72 -16.28
CA PRO A 112 12.39 -12.71 -16.81
C PRO A 112 11.53 -13.36 -15.71
N PRO A 113 10.41 -14.01 -16.08
CA PRO A 113 9.67 -14.90 -15.20
C PRO A 113 10.56 -16.02 -14.64
N SER A 114 10.29 -16.41 -13.39
CA SER A 114 11.02 -17.46 -12.68
C SER A 114 10.38 -18.83 -12.80
N GLY A 115 9.25 -18.96 -13.50
CA GLY A 115 8.48 -20.20 -13.54
C GLY A 115 7.00 -20.00 -13.88
N VAL A 116 6.20 -21.05 -13.70
CA VAL A 116 4.74 -21.05 -13.91
C VAL A 116 4.01 -21.89 -12.85
N LEU A 117 2.73 -21.61 -12.64
CA LEU A 117 1.85 -22.47 -11.85
C LEU A 117 1.64 -23.80 -12.58
N LEU A 118 1.83 -24.92 -11.89
CA LEU A 118 1.80 -26.27 -12.49
C LEU A 118 0.48 -26.98 -12.29
N THR A 119 -0.21 -26.68 -11.19
CA THR A 119 -1.48 -27.34 -10.86
C THR A 119 -2.56 -26.31 -10.55
N GLY A 120 -3.79 -26.78 -10.58
CA GLY A 120 -4.98 -26.01 -10.27
C GLY A 120 -6.12 -26.91 -9.83
N SER A 121 -7.31 -26.32 -9.75
CA SER A 121 -8.54 -27.03 -9.45
C SER A 121 -8.87 -28.10 -10.50
N PRO A 122 -9.33 -29.30 -10.06
CA PRO A 122 -9.70 -30.37 -10.99
C PRO A 122 -11.02 -30.14 -11.74
N ASN A 123 -11.85 -29.20 -11.29
CA ASN A 123 -13.24 -29.03 -11.77
C ASN A 123 -13.68 -27.56 -11.90
N VAL A 124 -12.93 -26.58 -11.39
CA VAL A 124 -13.21 -25.16 -11.54
C VAL A 124 -12.21 -24.58 -12.52
N PHE A 125 -12.73 -24.17 -13.68
CA PHE A 125 -11.93 -23.61 -14.77
C PHE A 125 -12.24 -22.14 -14.95
N ILE A 126 -11.20 -21.32 -15.08
CA ILE A 126 -11.28 -19.89 -15.35
C ILE A 126 -10.66 -19.64 -16.71
N GLU A 127 -11.46 -19.15 -17.66
CA GLU A 127 -11.07 -18.99 -19.07
C GLU A 127 -10.47 -20.29 -19.66
N GLY A 128 -11.06 -21.44 -19.32
CA GLY A 128 -10.64 -22.75 -19.84
C GLY A 128 -9.40 -23.36 -19.18
N LYS A 129 -8.81 -22.72 -18.18
CA LYS A 129 -7.66 -23.25 -17.42
C LYS A 129 -8.03 -23.53 -15.96
N ALA A 130 -7.41 -24.52 -15.34
CA ALA A 130 -7.68 -24.86 -13.94
C ALA A 130 -7.39 -23.64 -13.02
N ALA A 131 -8.33 -23.31 -12.14
CA ALA A 131 -8.18 -22.20 -11.21
C ALA A 131 -7.15 -22.52 -10.12
N ALA A 132 -6.20 -21.63 -9.85
CA ALA A 132 -5.17 -21.84 -8.86
C ALA A 132 -5.64 -21.50 -7.44
N ARG A 133 -5.13 -22.23 -6.44
CA ARG A 133 -5.57 -22.17 -5.05
C ARG A 133 -4.39 -22.22 -4.10
N ALA A 134 -4.44 -21.39 -3.06
CA ALA A 134 -3.48 -21.42 -1.98
C ALA A 134 -3.49 -22.77 -1.25
N THR A 135 -2.38 -23.12 -0.61
CA THR A 135 -2.14 -24.32 0.22
C THR A 135 -2.11 -25.66 -0.48
N VAL A 136 -2.73 -25.79 -1.67
CA VAL A 136 -2.88 -27.07 -2.36
C VAL A 136 -2.22 -27.12 -3.74
N ASP A 137 -2.18 -26.00 -4.46
CA ASP A 137 -1.62 -25.96 -5.81
C ASP A 137 -0.14 -25.51 -5.78
N THR A 138 0.64 -26.03 -6.73
CA THR A 138 2.10 -25.88 -6.78
C THR A 138 2.56 -25.14 -8.02
N ALA A 139 3.79 -24.67 -8.00
CA ALA A 139 4.45 -24.04 -9.14
C ALA A 139 5.80 -24.67 -9.44
N GLY A 140 6.20 -24.56 -10.70
CA GLY A 140 7.53 -24.91 -11.16
C GLY A 140 8.38 -23.67 -11.04
N CYS A 141 9.32 -23.66 -10.10
CA CYS A 141 10.21 -22.52 -9.88
C CYS A 141 11.62 -22.88 -10.35
N ASN A 142 12.16 -22.14 -11.32
CA ASN A 142 13.49 -22.40 -11.88
C ASN A 142 14.63 -22.04 -10.90
N LYS A 143 14.31 -21.34 -9.80
CA LYS A 143 15.29 -20.95 -8.77
C LYS A 143 15.36 -21.91 -7.59
N HIS A 144 14.41 -22.85 -7.47
CA HIS A 144 14.29 -23.75 -6.33
C HIS A 144 14.01 -25.18 -6.80
N PRO A 145 14.70 -26.20 -6.24
CA PRO A 145 14.55 -27.57 -6.71
C PRO A 145 13.20 -28.20 -6.36
N ALA A 146 12.58 -27.78 -5.24
CA ALA A 146 11.28 -28.28 -4.80
C ALA A 146 10.14 -27.38 -5.33
N PRO A 147 9.05 -27.94 -5.89
CA PRO A 147 7.89 -27.17 -6.29
C PRO A 147 7.26 -26.44 -5.10
N PRO A 148 7.29 -25.11 -5.03
CA PRO A 148 6.65 -24.38 -3.94
C PRO A 148 5.12 -24.43 -4.07
N LEU A 149 4.46 -24.47 -2.91
CA LEU A 149 3.02 -24.25 -2.80
C LEU A 149 2.69 -22.76 -2.88
N ILE A 150 1.48 -22.44 -3.33
CA ILE A 150 0.93 -21.09 -3.21
C ILE A 150 0.65 -20.82 -1.72
N ALA A 151 1.23 -19.75 -1.18
CA ALA A 151 1.17 -19.44 0.25
C ALA A 151 0.06 -18.42 0.59
N GLN A 152 -0.37 -17.62 -0.38
CA GLN A 152 -1.37 -16.58 -0.18
C GLN A 152 -2.56 -16.74 -1.11
N GLY A 153 -3.70 -16.20 -0.70
CA GLY A 153 -4.94 -16.24 -1.47
C GLY A 153 -6.00 -15.31 -0.89
N SER A 154 -7.21 -15.37 -1.46
CA SER A 154 -8.38 -14.65 -0.96
C SER A 154 -8.74 -15.07 0.48
N GLU A 155 -9.19 -14.13 1.30
CA GLU A 155 -9.73 -14.40 2.64
C GLU A 155 -11.18 -14.87 2.63
N THR A 156 -11.90 -14.66 1.53
CA THR A 156 -13.36 -14.87 1.48
C THR A 156 -13.81 -15.77 0.34
N VAL A 157 -13.02 -15.91 -0.71
CA VAL A 157 -13.35 -16.73 -1.88
C VAL A 157 -12.53 -18.00 -1.84
N PHE A 158 -13.23 -19.13 -1.76
CA PHE A 158 -12.64 -20.45 -1.70
C PHE A 158 -13.07 -21.26 -2.92
N ILE A 159 -12.12 -21.96 -3.55
CA ILE A 159 -12.35 -22.86 -4.67
C ILE A 159 -12.02 -24.27 -4.19
N ASN A 160 -13.03 -25.16 -4.17
CA ASN A 160 -12.93 -26.50 -3.58
C ASN A 160 -12.35 -26.50 -2.16
N GLY A 161 -12.80 -25.57 -1.32
CA GLY A 161 -12.39 -25.48 0.08
C GLY A 161 -10.99 -24.88 0.33
N ALA A 162 -10.23 -24.55 -0.71
CA ALA A 162 -8.95 -23.87 -0.59
C ALA A 162 -9.05 -22.39 -1.03
N PRO A 163 -8.30 -21.45 -0.43
CA PRO A 163 -8.37 -20.04 -0.78
C PRO A 163 -8.01 -19.81 -2.26
N ALA A 164 -8.78 -19.00 -2.97
CA ALA A 164 -8.51 -18.72 -4.38
C ALA A 164 -7.24 -17.87 -4.54
N ALA A 165 -6.31 -18.30 -5.38
CA ALA A 165 -5.09 -17.56 -5.69
C ALA A 165 -5.34 -16.52 -6.79
N ARG A 166 -4.59 -15.42 -6.75
CA ARG A 166 -4.75 -14.25 -7.60
C ARG A 166 -3.40 -13.69 -8.02
N THR A 167 -3.42 -12.74 -8.96
CA THR A 167 -2.25 -11.92 -9.25
C THR A 167 -1.75 -11.24 -7.98
N ASP A 168 -0.42 -11.19 -7.83
CA ASP A 168 0.33 -10.68 -6.68
C ASP A 168 0.25 -11.50 -5.38
N ASP A 169 -0.44 -12.64 -5.36
CA ASP A 169 -0.31 -13.60 -4.26
C ASP A 169 1.07 -14.30 -4.30
N LYS A 170 1.65 -14.53 -3.11
CA LYS A 170 2.97 -15.16 -2.97
C LYS A 170 2.91 -16.67 -2.80
N LEU A 171 3.99 -17.29 -3.22
CA LEU A 171 4.31 -18.71 -3.01
C LEU A 171 5.20 -18.87 -1.78
N ALA A 172 5.29 -20.09 -1.27
CA ALA A 172 6.10 -20.42 -0.11
C ALA A 172 7.60 -20.13 -0.32
N CYS A 173 8.09 -20.19 -1.56
CA CYS A 173 9.48 -19.80 -1.88
C CYS A 173 9.70 -18.28 -1.95
N GLY A 174 8.65 -17.45 -1.80
CA GLY A 174 8.71 -15.99 -1.91
C GLY A 174 8.40 -15.41 -3.29
N ALA A 175 8.33 -16.25 -4.33
CA ALA A 175 7.89 -15.84 -5.66
C ALA A 175 6.45 -15.31 -5.65
N THR A 176 6.13 -14.44 -6.59
CA THR A 176 4.83 -13.77 -6.72
C THR A 176 4.19 -14.14 -8.06
N ILE A 177 2.88 -14.37 -8.08
CA ILE A 177 2.12 -14.62 -9.32
C ILE A 177 1.98 -13.32 -10.11
N LYS A 178 2.38 -13.31 -11.38
CA LYS A 178 2.46 -12.08 -12.20
C LYS A 178 1.49 -11.99 -13.37
N ALA A 179 0.66 -13.01 -13.59
CA ALA A 179 -0.50 -12.88 -14.45
C ALA A 179 -1.70 -13.64 -13.89
N GLY A 180 -2.87 -13.31 -14.43
CA GLY A 180 -4.13 -13.94 -14.09
C GLY A 180 -5.12 -13.84 -15.25
N ALA A 181 -6.38 -14.18 -14.98
CA ALA A 181 -7.48 -14.10 -15.93
C ALA A 181 -7.76 -12.66 -16.41
N LYS A 182 -8.28 -12.53 -17.63
CA LYS A 182 -8.64 -11.21 -18.20
C LYS A 182 -10.05 -10.78 -17.82
N THR A 183 -10.92 -11.74 -17.53
CA THR A 183 -12.35 -11.52 -17.32
C THR A 183 -12.82 -11.84 -15.90
N VAL A 184 -12.03 -12.57 -15.12
CA VAL A 184 -12.40 -13.04 -13.78
C VAL A 184 -11.49 -12.41 -12.74
N PHE A 185 -12.11 -11.67 -11.83
CA PHE A 185 -11.44 -10.91 -10.78
C PHE A 185 -11.98 -11.36 -9.42
N ILE A 186 -11.10 -11.69 -8.49
CA ILE A 186 -11.47 -12.22 -7.17
C ILE A 186 -11.12 -11.16 -6.12
N GLY A 187 -12.16 -10.55 -5.55
CA GLY A 187 -12.03 -9.53 -4.50
C GLY A 187 -11.60 -10.08 -3.14
N SER A 188 -11.67 -9.21 -2.13
CA SER A 188 -11.30 -9.40 -0.72
C SER A 188 -9.82 -9.17 -0.36
N GLY A 189 -9.56 -9.19 0.96
CA GLY A 189 -8.19 -9.17 1.51
C GLY A 189 -7.34 -10.37 1.07
N GLN A 190 -6.06 -10.30 1.40
CA GLN A 190 -5.02 -11.27 1.04
C GLN A 190 -4.54 -12.00 2.30
N GLY A 191 -4.98 -13.25 2.44
CA GLY A 191 -4.62 -14.11 3.56
C GLY A 191 -3.29 -14.81 3.31
N THR A 192 -2.48 -14.96 4.35
CA THR A 192 -1.25 -15.76 4.33
C THR A 192 -1.47 -17.06 5.08
N TYR A 193 -1.45 -18.17 4.35
CA TYR A 193 -1.81 -19.50 4.84
C TYR A 193 -0.59 -20.42 5.02
N LEU A 194 0.51 -20.13 4.32
CA LEU A 194 1.80 -20.81 4.49
C LEU A 194 2.90 -19.79 4.77
N ALA A 195 3.97 -20.24 5.42
CA ALA A 195 5.17 -19.43 5.60
C ALA A 195 5.79 -19.09 4.23
N ILE A 196 6.20 -17.83 4.09
CA ILE A 196 6.81 -17.30 2.86
C ILE A 196 8.28 -17.06 3.14
N ALA A 197 9.14 -17.70 2.35
CA ALA A 197 10.58 -17.48 2.43
C ALA A 197 10.93 -16.01 2.11
N GLU A 198 11.93 -15.50 2.81
CA GLU A 198 12.38 -14.14 2.63
C GLU A 198 13.18 -14.00 1.33
N GLU A 199 12.67 -13.18 0.39
CA GLU A 199 13.34 -12.92 -0.91
C GLU A 199 14.66 -12.14 -0.78
N PHE A 200 14.84 -11.39 0.30
CA PHE A 200 15.97 -10.51 0.54
C PHE A 200 16.49 -10.74 1.95
N SER A 201 17.80 -10.65 2.10
CA SER A 201 18.48 -10.66 3.39
C SER A 201 18.09 -9.47 4.27
N ALA A 202 18.32 -9.58 5.57
CA ALA A 202 17.96 -8.53 6.53
C ALA A 202 18.63 -7.18 6.21
N TRP A 203 19.87 -7.18 5.72
CA TRP A 203 20.59 -5.95 5.40
C TRP A 203 20.08 -5.31 4.09
N GLU A 204 19.68 -6.09 3.09
CA GLU A 204 19.07 -5.59 1.86
C GLU A 204 17.73 -4.91 2.16
N ARG A 205 16.92 -5.52 3.03
CA ARG A 205 15.67 -4.91 3.52
C ARG A 205 15.94 -3.63 4.30
N ALA A 206 16.95 -3.62 5.17
CA ALA A 206 17.36 -2.42 5.89
C ALA A 206 17.79 -1.30 4.93
N LEU A 207 18.48 -1.64 3.84
CA LEU A 207 18.87 -0.68 2.81
C LEU A 207 17.66 -0.11 2.07
N LEU A 208 16.72 -0.96 1.64
CA LEU A 208 15.47 -0.49 1.02
C LEU A 208 14.68 0.44 1.95
N MET A 209 14.60 0.11 3.24
CA MET A 209 13.98 0.96 4.25
C MET A 209 14.75 2.28 4.46
N ALA A 210 16.09 2.24 4.42
CA ALA A 210 16.91 3.43 4.55
C ALA A 210 16.70 4.41 3.37
N VAL A 211 16.55 3.90 2.15
CA VAL A 211 16.23 4.72 0.96
C VAL A 211 14.87 5.39 1.11
N GLU A 212 13.85 4.67 1.57
CA GLU A 212 12.53 5.26 1.82
C GLU A 212 12.59 6.33 2.92
N PHE A 213 13.33 6.09 4.01
CA PHE A 213 13.49 7.08 5.07
C PHE A 213 14.32 8.31 4.63
N LEU A 214 15.17 8.16 3.62
CA LEU A 214 15.90 9.25 2.97
C LEU A 214 14.96 10.20 2.22
N ALA A 215 13.78 9.72 1.83
CA ALA A 215 12.86 10.46 0.98
C ALA A 215 12.51 11.82 1.60
N PRO A 216 12.34 12.87 0.78
CA PRO A 216 12.07 14.23 1.24
C PRO A 216 10.93 14.42 2.26
N PRO A 217 9.79 13.69 2.25
CA PRO A 217 8.77 13.90 3.27
C PRO A 217 9.26 13.57 4.68
N SER A 218 10.04 12.51 4.90
CA SER A 218 10.52 12.12 6.23
C SER A 218 11.59 13.07 6.75
N ARG A 219 12.59 13.43 5.93
CA ARG A 219 13.66 14.36 6.35
C ARG A 219 13.19 15.82 6.44
N GLY A 220 12.34 16.24 5.50
CA GLY A 220 11.74 17.57 5.46
C GLY A 220 10.70 17.77 6.55
N ALA A 221 9.85 16.78 6.84
CA ALA A 221 8.91 16.84 7.94
C ALA A 221 9.63 16.81 9.29
N ILE A 222 10.69 16.01 9.50
CA ILE A 222 11.44 16.03 10.79
C ILE A 222 12.10 17.40 11.02
N LYS A 223 12.74 17.98 9.98
CA LYS A 223 13.29 19.35 10.06
C LYS A 223 12.20 20.41 10.18
N GLY A 224 11.06 20.23 9.52
CA GLY A 224 9.89 21.13 9.56
C GLY A 224 9.17 21.12 10.90
N LEU A 225 8.97 19.94 11.49
CA LEU A 225 8.46 19.75 12.86
C LEU A 225 9.43 20.37 13.87
N GLY A 226 10.73 20.13 13.70
CA GLY A 226 11.76 20.79 14.52
C GLY A 226 11.68 22.31 14.44
N LYS A 227 11.43 22.87 13.25
CA LYS A 227 11.17 24.31 13.07
C LYS A 227 9.85 24.78 13.69
N LEU A 228 8.84 23.92 13.82
CA LEU A 228 7.59 24.21 14.52
C LEU A 228 7.79 24.41 16.03
N PHE A 229 8.76 23.70 16.62
CA PHE A 229 9.14 23.82 18.04
C PHE A 229 10.10 24.99 18.34
N THR A 230 10.59 25.70 17.32
CA THR A 230 11.34 26.95 17.52
C THR A 230 10.40 28.10 17.87
N GLN A 231 10.89 29.14 18.55
CA GLN A 231 10.08 30.30 18.94
C GLN A 231 9.34 30.92 17.74
N THR A 232 9.99 30.98 16.58
CA THR A 232 9.43 31.52 15.34
C THR A 232 8.28 30.66 14.80
N GLY A 233 8.41 29.34 14.86
CA GLY A 233 7.35 28.40 14.48
C GLY A 233 6.14 28.48 15.41
N ARG A 234 6.39 28.56 16.72
CA ARG A 234 5.35 28.72 17.74
C ARG A 234 4.61 30.07 17.59
N GLN A 235 5.32 31.15 17.26
CA GLN A 235 4.71 32.46 16.97
C GLN A 235 3.80 32.41 15.73
N ALA A 236 4.23 31.70 14.67
CA ALA A 236 3.43 31.55 13.45
C ALA A 236 2.14 30.76 13.70
N VAL A 237 2.20 29.68 14.49
CA VAL A 237 1.02 28.90 14.92
C VAL A 237 0.07 29.76 15.76
N LEU A 238 0.61 30.53 16.72
CA LEU A 238 -0.20 31.41 17.57
C LEU A 238 -0.85 32.56 16.78
N ASN A 239 -0.15 33.11 15.78
CA ASN A 239 -0.69 34.15 14.91
C ASN A 239 -1.77 33.58 13.98
N GLY A 240 -1.60 32.35 13.46
CA GLY A 240 -2.63 31.64 12.71
C GLY A 240 -3.87 31.34 13.57
N ALA A 241 -3.69 30.90 14.82
CA ALA A 241 -4.78 30.69 15.76
C ALA A 241 -5.54 31.99 16.10
N LYS A 242 -4.83 33.12 16.20
CA LYS A 242 -5.45 34.46 16.36
C LYS A 242 -6.22 34.91 15.12
N ALA A 243 -5.72 34.62 13.92
CA ALA A 243 -6.44 34.93 12.69
C ALA A 243 -7.73 34.10 12.56
N LEU A 244 -7.69 32.82 12.96
CA LEU A 244 -8.86 31.95 13.04
C LEU A 244 -9.89 32.40 14.09
N SER A 245 -9.44 32.84 15.26
CA SER A 245 -10.35 33.39 16.27
C SER A 245 -10.97 34.73 15.84
N PHE A 246 -10.25 35.52 15.05
CA PHE A 246 -10.77 36.75 14.43
C PHE A 246 -11.83 36.43 13.36
N LEU A 247 -11.58 35.45 12.50
CA LEU A 247 -12.55 34.99 11.48
C LEU A 247 -13.82 34.40 12.11
N HIS A 248 -13.70 33.62 13.18
CA HIS A 248 -14.86 33.09 13.93
C HIS A 248 -15.69 34.24 14.53
N LYS A 249 -15.05 35.32 14.98
CA LYS A 249 -15.76 36.51 15.50
C LYS A 249 -16.47 37.32 14.40
N TYR A 250 -15.95 37.30 13.16
CA TYR A 250 -16.55 37.99 12.02
C TYR A 250 -17.71 37.23 11.37
N PHE A 251 -17.65 35.89 11.35
CA PHE A 251 -18.72 35.06 10.77
C PHE A 251 -19.89 34.78 11.72
N ASN A 252 -19.76 35.11 13.01
CA ASN A 252 -20.78 34.86 14.04
C ASN A 252 -21.32 36.17 14.65
N LEU A 253 -21.39 37.24 13.85
CA LEU A 253 -22.09 38.47 14.24
C LEU A 253 -23.60 38.25 14.07
N PRO A 254 -24.43 38.55 15.09
CA PRO A 254 -25.88 38.44 14.96
C PRO A 254 -26.38 39.38 13.84
N PRO A 255 -27.45 39.02 13.12
CA PRO A 255 -28.00 39.86 12.07
C PRO A 255 -28.33 41.22 12.65
N ARG A 256 -27.81 42.29 12.01
CA ARG A 256 -28.28 43.64 12.29
C ARG A 256 -29.69 43.74 11.71
N TYR A 257 -30.65 43.96 12.62
CA TYR A 257 -32.06 44.18 12.37
C TYR A 257 -32.31 45.15 11.20
#